data_AF-A0A4S4KMA8-F1
#
_entry.id   AF-A0A4S4KMA8-F1
#
_cell.length_a   1.000
_cell.length_b   1.000
_cell.length_c   1.000
_cell.angle_alpha   90.00
_cell.angle_beta   90.00
_cell.angle_gamma   90.00
#
_symmetry.space_group_name_H-M   'P 1'
#
loop_
_entity.id
_entity.type
_entity.pdbx_description
1 polymer ?
#
loop_
_entity_poly.entity_id
_entity_poly.type
_entity_poly.pdbx_seq_one_letter_code
_entity_poly.pdbx_strand_id
1 'polypeptide(L)'
;MYQELDPAVQQHLSLESFEGKFDVKEFVAGISERLISQSKASSGPFDPKPFIRTLEAAVDQLITQRKDVQARTEQMEKSVKVAEREYSKKMAELNRGFEAVGQSFGGMESKMNEVGRTAIRIGEELESVHHQRQRAQAAYDLIDFYNQFSRDDNARLDALKKEGKEGRRQVAVLLRRLGTVAKEVDLPNADKIQQQLEQLVSRGTSLSDLAFLRILQMVHQQTSLLVEDLKSYELPSIIPRSPVDRTDFNQSLNAAASGAVAATTTAVTISAMLETAMEELFVPYTEGQRYLERESKSLIPYIFPQSLLMTFQRQERTHKGGKSSLFDRMVNQLSTAAAGGSAGGASTTSAQAAAAILRYGGLSASAERNKEKANEEPVREEDGQLHIAIAEIMLKWHAEAVGRCVELSSSSDV
;
A
#
# COMPACT_ATOMS: atom_id res chain seq x y z
N MET A 1 -94.01 42.45 -2.62
CA MET A 1 -94.38 41.66 -1.41
C MET A 1 -93.71 40.31 -1.57
N TYR A 2 -92.42 40.23 -1.25
CA TYR A 2 -91.65 38.98 -1.38
C TYR A 2 -92.03 38.11 -0.20
N GLN A 3 -92.80 37.05 -0.46
CA GLN A 3 -93.04 36.04 0.54
C GLN A 3 -91.75 35.22 0.65
N GLU A 4 -91.15 35.19 1.83
CA GLU A 4 -89.95 34.39 2.10
C GLU A 4 -90.23 32.96 1.63
N LEU A 5 -89.45 32.48 0.65
CA LEU A 5 -89.53 31.07 0.26
C LEU A 5 -89.20 30.23 1.48
N ASP A 6 -89.96 29.16 1.67
CA ASP A 6 -89.71 28.19 2.72
C ASP A 6 -88.23 27.74 2.69
N PRO A 7 -87.52 27.72 3.83
CA PRO A 7 -86.11 27.33 3.90
C PRO A 7 -85.84 25.94 3.28
N ALA A 8 -86.82 25.04 3.29
CA ALA A 8 -86.70 23.73 2.64
C ALA A 8 -86.61 23.85 1.10
N VAL A 9 -87.38 24.78 0.50
CA VAL A 9 -87.32 25.04 -0.95
C VAL A 9 -86.00 25.71 -1.32
N GLN A 10 -85.49 26.62 -0.48
CA GLN A 10 -84.20 27.28 -0.73
C GLN A 10 -83.01 26.30 -0.74
N GLN A 11 -83.04 25.24 0.08
CA GLN A 11 -82.01 24.20 0.08
C GLN A 11 -81.97 23.42 -1.25
N HIS A 12 -83.13 23.08 -1.82
CA HIS A 12 -83.21 22.42 -3.13
C HIS A 12 -82.83 23.33 -4.30
N LEU A 13 -82.91 24.65 -4.10
CA LEU A 13 -82.48 25.64 -5.09
C LEU A 13 -80.99 25.98 -4.95
N SER A 14 -80.21 25.32 -4.10
CA SER A 14 -78.77 25.56 -3.97
C SER A 14 -77.98 24.95 -5.15
N LEU A 15 -76.83 25.54 -5.47
CA LEU A 15 -75.96 25.11 -6.56
C LEU A 15 -75.46 23.67 -6.38
N GLU A 16 -75.26 23.24 -5.14
CA GLU A 16 -74.87 21.87 -4.76
C GLU A 16 -75.89 20.82 -5.23
N SER A 17 -77.18 21.17 -5.29
CA SER A 17 -78.24 20.27 -5.79
C SER A 17 -78.12 19.98 -7.29
N PHE A 18 -77.33 20.78 -8.02
CA PHE A 18 -77.13 20.67 -9.47
C PHE A 18 -75.75 20.16 -9.86
N GLU A 19 -74.83 19.93 -8.92
CA GLU A 19 -73.46 19.45 -9.19
C GLU A 19 -73.38 17.93 -9.44
N GLY A 20 -74.51 17.20 -9.35
CA GLY A 20 -74.59 15.73 -9.45
C GLY A 20 -75.59 15.17 -10.47
N LYS A 21 -76.06 13.94 -10.24
CA LYS A 21 -77.12 13.32 -11.05
C LYS A 21 -78.45 14.02 -10.78
N PHE A 22 -78.89 14.85 -11.71
CA PHE A 22 -80.12 15.63 -11.58
C PHE A 22 -81.32 14.88 -12.18
N ASP A 23 -82.32 14.54 -11.37
CA ASP A 23 -83.63 14.07 -11.85
C ASP A 23 -84.68 15.18 -11.68
N VAL A 24 -85.25 15.60 -12.81
CA VAL A 24 -86.30 16.62 -12.88
C VAL A 24 -87.52 16.25 -12.04
N LYS A 25 -87.87 14.95 -11.98
CA LYS A 25 -89.05 14.47 -11.26
C LYS A 25 -88.85 14.55 -9.76
N GLU A 26 -87.67 14.16 -9.28
CA GLU A 26 -87.29 14.22 -7.87
C GLU A 26 -87.16 15.66 -7.38
N PHE A 27 -86.61 16.55 -8.23
CA PHE A 27 -86.52 17.97 -7.95
C PHE A 27 -87.89 18.66 -7.81
N VAL A 28 -88.78 18.44 -8.78
CA VAL A 28 -90.14 19.01 -8.72
C VAL A 28 -90.94 18.40 -7.57
N ALA A 29 -90.75 17.11 -7.28
CA ALA A 29 -91.32 16.46 -6.11
C ALA A 29 -90.83 17.11 -4.81
N GLY A 30 -89.52 17.32 -4.64
CA GLY A 30 -88.95 17.94 -3.44
C GLY A 30 -89.42 19.38 -3.19
N ILE A 31 -89.54 20.20 -4.26
CA ILE A 31 -90.07 21.57 -4.14
C ILE A 31 -91.56 21.59 -3.77
N SER A 32 -92.33 20.61 -4.25
CA SER A 32 -93.78 20.56 -4.04
C SER A 32 -94.23 19.69 -2.86
N GLU A 33 -93.36 18.84 -2.28
CA GLU A 33 -93.70 17.84 -1.26
C GLU A 33 -94.34 18.45 0.00
N ARG A 34 -93.81 19.58 0.47
CA ARG A 34 -94.35 20.27 1.65
C ARG A 34 -95.69 20.93 1.36
N LEU A 35 -95.86 21.49 0.16
CA LEU A 35 -97.13 22.07 -0.29
C LEU A 35 -98.18 20.98 -0.52
N ILE A 36 -97.79 19.81 -1.04
CA ILE A 36 -98.63 18.62 -1.19
C ILE A 36 -99.09 18.15 0.19
N SER A 37 -98.18 18.06 1.16
CA SER A 37 -98.49 17.65 2.54
C SER A 37 -99.45 18.63 3.23
N GLN A 38 -99.26 19.94 3.03
CA GLN A 38 -100.18 20.97 3.54
C GLN A 38 -101.56 20.89 2.87
N SER A 39 -101.62 20.70 1.54
CA SER A 39 -102.89 20.57 0.82
C SER A 39 -103.68 19.31 1.19
N LYS A 40 -102.99 18.24 1.61
CA LYS A 40 -103.62 17.00 2.10
C LYS A 40 -104.16 17.17 3.53
N ALA A 41 -103.56 18.05 4.32
CA ALA A 41 -103.99 18.34 5.69
C ALA A 41 -105.17 19.33 5.75
N SER A 42 -105.30 20.21 4.76
CA SER A 42 -106.47 21.08 4.61
C SER A 42 -107.62 20.33 3.92
N SER A 43 -108.72 20.08 4.62
CA SER A 43 -109.95 19.55 4.03
C SER A 43 -110.69 20.63 3.25
N GLY A 44 -110.34 20.80 1.97
CA GLY A 44 -110.98 21.75 1.04
C GLY A 44 -110.66 21.46 -0.43
N PRO A 45 -111.31 22.15 -1.38
CA PRO A 45 -110.96 22.10 -2.80
C PRO A 45 -109.49 22.45 -3.04
N PHE A 46 -108.88 21.88 -4.08
CA PHE A 46 -107.47 22.13 -4.41
C PHE A 46 -107.25 23.61 -4.79
N ASP A 47 -106.38 24.29 -4.03
CA ASP A 47 -105.97 25.66 -4.32
C ASP A 47 -104.63 25.69 -5.07
N PRO A 48 -104.60 26.04 -6.37
CA PRO A 48 -103.36 26.07 -7.16
C PRO A 48 -102.49 27.31 -6.91
N LYS A 49 -103.05 28.37 -6.33
CA LYS A 49 -102.38 29.67 -6.14
C LYS A 49 -101.06 29.60 -5.34
N PRO A 50 -100.96 28.88 -4.20
CA PRO A 50 -99.70 28.76 -3.47
C PRO A 50 -98.62 27.98 -4.25
N PHE A 51 -98.99 26.96 -5.03
CA PHE A 51 -98.04 26.21 -5.87
C PHE A 51 -97.45 27.09 -6.97
N ILE A 52 -98.29 27.86 -7.67
CA ILE A 52 -97.83 28.76 -8.74
C ILE A 52 -96.86 29.80 -8.18
N ARG A 53 -97.19 30.43 -7.04
CA ARG A 53 -96.33 31.44 -6.43
C ARG A 53 -94.97 30.89 -5.98
N THR A 54 -94.95 29.69 -5.39
CA THR A 54 -93.68 29.05 -4.98
C THR A 54 -92.83 28.64 -6.17
N LEU A 55 -93.45 28.12 -7.23
CA LEU A 55 -92.74 27.76 -8.46
C LEU A 55 -92.24 28.99 -9.23
N GLU A 56 -93.03 30.05 -9.34
CA GLU A 56 -92.60 31.34 -9.93
C GLU A 56 -91.40 31.91 -9.18
N ALA A 57 -91.48 31.96 -7.85
CA ALA A 57 -90.39 32.47 -7.02
C ALA A 57 -89.14 31.58 -7.07
N ALA A 58 -89.30 30.25 -7.17
CA ALA A 58 -88.20 29.31 -7.39
C ALA A 58 -87.53 29.51 -8.75
N VAL A 59 -88.31 29.71 -9.82
CA VAL A 59 -87.80 29.99 -11.16
C VAL A 59 -87.01 31.30 -11.19
N ASP A 60 -87.51 32.36 -10.55
CA ASP A 60 -86.80 33.64 -10.46
C ASP A 60 -85.45 33.52 -9.73
N GLN A 61 -85.41 32.72 -8.67
CA GLN A 61 -84.15 32.42 -7.96
C GLN A 61 -83.18 31.61 -8.83
N LEU A 62 -83.65 30.60 -9.55
CA LEU A 62 -82.81 29.81 -10.47
C LEU A 62 -82.27 30.64 -11.64
N ILE A 63 -83.07 31.58 -12.17
CA ILE A 63 -82.62 32.50 -13.21
C ILE A 63 -81.50 33.39 -12.67
N THR A 64 -81.63 33.87 -11.43
CA THR A 64 -80.61 34.69 -10.77
C THR A 64 -79.32 33.88 -10.56
N GLN A 65 -79.42 32.68 -9.97
CA GLN A 65 -78.27 31.81 -9.79
C GLN A 65 -77.60 31.42 -11.10
N ARG A 66 -78.37 31.13 -12.16
CA ARG A 66 -77.80 30.85 -13.49
C ARG A 66 -76.99 32.04 -14.01
N LYS A 67 -77.48 33.26 -13.84
CA LYS A 67 -76.74 34.49 -14.23
C LYS A 67 -75.46 34.65 -13.40
N ASP A 68 -75.52 34.41 -12.10
CA ASP A 68 -74.36 34.50 -11.21
C ASP A 68 -73.29 33.45 -11.55
N VAL A 69 -73.70 32.21 -11.83
CA VAL A 69 -72.79 31.14 -12.29
C VAL A 69 -72.16 31.48 -13.62
N GLN A 70 -72.94 32.01 -14.56
CA GLN A 70 -72.41 32.45 -15.85
C GLN A 70 -71.39 33.57 -15.68
N ALA A 71 -71.70 34.60 -14.89
CA ALA A 71 -70.78 35.70 -14.61
C ALA A 71 -69.49 35.23 -13.92
N ARG A 72 -69.62 34.32 -12.93
CA ARG A 72 -68.47 33.74 -12.23
C ARG A 72 -67.60 32.89 -13.17
N THR A 73 -68.22 32.14 -14.09
CA THR A 73 -67.50 31.34 -15.09
C THR A 73 -66.72 32.25 -16.04
N GLU A 74 -67.35 33.29 -16.58
CA GLU A 74 -66.68 34.27 -17.46
C GLU A 74 -65.55 35.01 -16.75
N GLN A 75 -65.72 35.35 -15.47
CA GLN A 75 -64.66 35.96 -14.66
C GLN A 75 -63.50 34.99 -14.42
N MET A 76 -63.80 33.75 -14.06
CA MET A 76 -62.78 32.72 -13.84
C MET A 76 -62.00 32.43 -15.11
N GLU A 77 -62.68 32.32 -16.26
CA GLU A 77 -62.04 32.12 -17.55
C GLU A 77 -61.07 33.26 -17.90
N LYS A 78 -61.47 34.51 -17.65
CA LYS A 78 -60.58 35.67 -17.84
C LYS A 78 -59.37 35.61 -16.90
N SER A 79 -59.58 35.27 -15.63
CA SER A 79 -58.49 35.16 -14.65
C SER A 79 -57.50 34.05 -15.02
N VAL A 80 -58.01 32.88 -15.45
CA VAL A 80 -57.18 31.76 -15.88
C VAL A 80 -56.37 32.14 -17.13
N LYS A 81 -56.97 32.81 -18.11
CA LYS A 81 -56.25 33.28 -19.30
C LYS A 81 -55.13 34.26 -18.98
N VAL A 82 -55.33 35.16 -18.01
CA VAL A 82 -54.27 36.08 -17.55
C VAL A 82 -53.16 35.31 -16.84
N ALA A 83 -53.52 34.44 -15.89
CA ALA A 83 -52.55 33.62 -15.16
C ALA A 83 -51.74 32.70 -16.08
N GLU A 84 -52.36 32.09 -17.08
CA GLU A 84 -51.71 31.23 -18.07
C GLU A 84 -50.70 32.02 -18.91
N ARG A 85 -51.05 33.24 -19.35
CA ARG A 85 -50.13 34.11 -20.08
C ARG A 85 -48.94 34.53 -19.23
N GLU A 86 -49.17 34.89 -17.97
CA GLU A 86 -48.10 35.22 -17.04
C GLU A 86 -47.19 34.03 -16.76
N TYR A 87 -47.76 32.85 -16.57
CA TYR A 87 -47.01 31.62 -16.36
C TYR A 87 -46.18 31.25 -17.59
N SER A 88 -46.77 31.31 -18.79
CA SER A 88 -46.06 31.08 -20.05
C SER A 88 -44.88 32.04 -20.24
N LYS A 89 -45.07 33.33 -19.91
CA LYS A 89 -44.00 34.33 -19.94
C LYS A 89 -42.87 34.00 -18.95
N LYS A 90 -43.22 33.67 -17.70
CA LYS A 90 -42.24 33.26 -16.68
C LYS A 90 -41.48 32.00 -17.09
N MET A 91 -42.15 31.02 -17.70
CA MET A 91 -41.52 29.79 -18.19
C MET A 91 -40.51 30.09 -19.30
N ALA A 92 -40.85 30.97 -20.25
CA ALA A 92 -39.95 31.38 -21.32
C ALA A 92 -38.72 32.12 -20.78
N GLU A 93 -38.92 33.04 -19.83
CA GLU A 93 -37.83 33.76 -19.17
C GLU A 93 -36.92 32.82 -18.36
N LEU A 94 -37.51 31.87 -17.62
CA LEU A 94 -36.78 30.89 -16.85
C LEU A 94 -35.97 29.95 -17.75
N ASN A 95 -36.54 29.48 -18.86
CA ASN A 95 -35.83 28.65 -19.83
C ASN A 95 -34.62 29.40 -20.43
N ARG A 96 -34.79 30.68 -20.76
CA ARG A 96 -33.69 31.54 -21.21
C ARG A 96 -32.63 31.74 -20.11
N GLY A 97 -33.05 31.87 -18.85
CA GLY A 97 -32.16 31.93 -17.70
C GLY A 97 -31.33 30.65 -17.56
N PHE A 98 -31.96 29.47 -17.67
CA PHE A 98 -31.26 28.19 -17.65
C PHE A 98 -30.26 28.05 -18.79
N GLU A 99 -30.60 28.51 -19.99
CA GLU A 99 -29.68 28.47 -21.14
C GLU A 99 -28.47 29.38 -20.92
N ALA A 100 -28.66 30.59 -20.38
CA ALA A 100 -27.56 31.50 -20.03
C ALA A 100 -26.65 30.92 -18.93
N VAL A 101 -27.25 30.26 -17.93
CA VAL A 101 -26.51 29.54 -16.88
C VAL A 101 -25.72 28.38 -17.48
N GLY A 102 -26.33 27.59 -18.37
CA GLY A 102 -25.67 26.49 -19.08
C GLY A 102 -24.47 26.97 -19.91
N GLN A 103 -24.61 28.08 -20.64
CA GLN A 103 -23.50 28.70 -21.36
C GLN A 103 -22.38 29.18 -20.43
N SER A 104 -22.75 29.77 -19.29
CA SER A 104 -21.78 30.22 -18.27
C SER A 104 -21.01 29.05 -17.67
N PHE A 105 -21.67 27.93 -17.39
CA PHE A 105 -21.02 26.70 -16.93
C PHE A 105 -20.10 26.11 -18.00
N GLY A 106 -20.51 26.05 -19.27
CA GLY A 106 -19.64 25.61 -20.35
C GLY A 106 -18.39 26.49 -20.51
N GLY A 107 -18.54 27.81 -20.37
CA GLY A 107 -17.42 28.74 -20.36
C GLY A 107 -16.49 28.57 -19.16
N MET A 108 -17.05 28.32 -17.97
CA MET A 108 -16.27 28.04 -16.76
C MET A 108 -15.52 26.72 -16.86
N GLU A 109 -16.16 25.66 -17.37
CA GLU A 109 -15.54 24.36 -17.59
C GLU A 109 -14.37 24.47 -18.59
N SER A 110 -14.54 25.23 -19.67
CA SER A 110 -13.46 25.50 -20.62
C SER A 110 -12.26 26.18 -19.95
N LYS A 111 -12.51 27.22 -19.13
CA LYS A 111 -11.46 27.87 -18.33
C LYS A 111 -10.85 26.92 -17.31
N MET A 112 -11.64 26.07 -16.67
CA MET A 112 -11.16 25.09 -15.71
C MET A 112 -10.27 24.04 -16.38
N ASN A 113 -10.59 23.64 -17.60
CA ASN A 113 -9.74 22.74 -18.40
C ASN A 113 -8.43 23.41 -18.82
N GLU A 114 -8.43 24.69 -19.17
CA GLU A 114 -7.21 25.45 -19.47
C GLU A 114 -6.31 25.62 -18.23
N VAL A 115 -6.91 26.01 -17.11
CA VAL A 115 -6.20 26.10 -15.82
C VAL A 115 -5.70 24.72 -15.39
N GLY A 116 -6.49 23.66 -15.58
CA GLY A 116 -6.11 22.29 -15.29
C GLY A 116 -4.89 21.84 -16.09
N ARG A 117 -4.86 22.12 -17.41
CA ARG A 117 -3.68 21.86 -18.26
C ARG A 117 -2.46 22.64 -17.79
N THR A 118 -2.65 23.91 -17.43
CA THR A 118 -1.56 24.77 -16.94
C THR A 118 -1.04 24.26 -15.59
N ALA A 119 -1.91 23.82 -14.70
CA ALA A 119 -1.55 23.26 -13.41
C ALA A 119 -0.78 21.94 -13.55
N ILE A 120 -1.18 21.06 -14.48
CA ILE A 120 -0.43 19.84 -14.80
C ILE A 120 0.99 20.20 -15.26
N ARG A 121 1.11 21.15 -16.20
CA ARG A 121 2.42 21.59 -16.70
C ARG A 121 3.29 22.19 -15.59
N ILE A 122 2.72 23.04 -14.74
CA ILE A 122 3.45 23.59 -13.58
C ILE A 122 3.88 22.46 -12.64
N GLY A 123 3.04 21.44 -12.44
CA GLY A 123 3.37 20.25 -11.66
C GLY A 123 4.58 19.50 -12.24
N GLU A 124 4.56 19.23 -13.54
CA GLU A 124 5.67 18.57 -14.27
C GLU A 124 6.96 19.39 -14.20
N GLU A 125 6.89 20.69 -14.44
CA GLU A 125 8.05 21.60 -14.34
C GLU A 125 8.59 21.63 -12.90
N LEU A 126 7.71 21.70 -11.89
CA LEU A 126 8.09 21.73 -10.49
C LEU A 126 8.73 20.41 -10.03
N GLU A 127 8.25 19.28 -10.56
CA GLU A 127 8.87 17.97 -10.34
C GLU A 127 10.26 17.89 -10.98
N SER A 128 10.43 18.40 -12.20
CA SER A 128 11.73 18.45 -12.88
C SER A 128 12.73 19.32 -12.11
N VAL A 129 12.30 20.49 -11.61
CA VAL A 129 13.11 21.39 -10.79
C VAL A 129 13.44 20.73 -9.45
N HIS A 130 12.50 19.99 -8.86
CA HIS A 130 12.76 19.25 -7.62
C HIS A 130 13.85 18.20 -7.81
N HIS A 131 13.80 17.42 -8.90
CA HIS A 131 14.83 16.43 -9.24
C HIS A 131 16.19 17.09 -9.48
N GLN A 132 16.23 18.19 -10.24
CA GLN A 132 17.45 18.96 -10.46
C GLN A 132 18.03 19.49 -9.14
N ARG A 133 17.18 20.03 -8.25
CA ARG A 133 17.59 20.51 -6.93
C ARG A 133 18.13 19.38 -6.06
N GLN A 134 17.49 18.22 -6.05
CA GLN A 134 17.94 17.06 -5.29
C GLN A 134 19.29 16.54 -5.80
N ARG A 135 19.48 16.48 -7.13
CA ARG A 135 20.76 16.14 -7.76
C ARG A 135 21.84 17.16 -7.42
N ALA A 136 21.52 18.46 -7.47
CA ALA A 136 22.46 19.52 -7.12
C ALA A 136 22.86 19.47 -5.64
N GLN A 137 21.90 19.18 -4.74
CA GLN A 137 22.18 18.99 -3.32
C GLN A 137 23.09 17.79 -3.08
N ALA A 138 22.81 16.65 -3.71
CA ALA A 138 23.67 15.47 -3.61
C ALA A 138 25.09 15.72 -4.14
N ALA A 139 25.22 16.51 -5.21
CA ALA A 139 26.52 16.94 -5.73
C ALA A 139 27.24 17.91 -4.79
N TYR A 140 26.52 18.88 -4.22
CA TYR A 140 27.05 19.81 -3.22
C TYR A 140 27.59 19.06 -2.00
N ASP A 141 26.81 18.14 -1.45
CA ASP A 141 27.22 17.32 -0.30
C ASP A 141 28.49 16.53 -0.65
N LEU A 142 28.57 15.96 -1.85
CA LEU A 142 29.73 15.19 -2.29
C LEU A 142 31.00 16.05 -2.42
N ILE A 143 30.88 17.26 -2.96
CA ILE A 143 31.99 18.22 -3.09
C ILE A 143 32.44 18.72 -1.71
N ASP A 144 31.50 18.97 -0.80
CA ASP A 144 31.81 19.38 0.57
C ASP A 144 32.54 18.26 1.33
N PHE A 145 32.05 17.01 1.24
CA PHE A 145 32.75 15.86 1.80
C PHE A 145 34.12 15.64 1.17
N TYR A 146 34.26 15.79 -0.16
CA TYR A 146 35.56 15.72 -0.83
C TYR A 146 36.56 16.75 -0.27
N ASN A 147 36.12 18.00 -0.10
CA ASN A 147 36.96 19.06 0.47
C ASN A 147 37.37 18.78 1.92
N GLN A 148 36.47 18.20 2.73
CA GLN A 148 36.77 17.79 4.11
C GLN A 148 37.81 16.65 4.14
N PHE A 149 37.64 15.65 3.27
CA PHE A 149 38.61 14.55 3.11
C PHE A 149 39.98 15.02 2.63
N SER A 150 40.04 15.97 1.69
CA SER A 150 41.31 16.54 1.23
C SER A 150 42.10 17.24 2.37
N ARG A 151 41.44 17.54 3.50
CA ARG A 151 42.04 18.16 4.68
C ARG A 151 42.23 17.17 5.85
N ASP A 152 42.08 15.86 5.60
CA ASP A 152 42.10 14.77 6.59
C ASP A 152 41.03 14.90 7.70
N ASP A 153 39.98 15.70 7.49
CA ASP A 153 38.91 15.88 8.47
C ASP A 153 37.77 14.85 8.24
N ASN A 154 37.67 13.90 9.17
CA ASN A 154 36.67 12.82 9.15
C ASN A 154 35.53 13.04 10.17
N ALA A 155 35.50 14.19 10.87
CA ALA A 155 34.62 14.40 12.01
C ALA A 155 33.12 14.26 11.67
N ARG A 156 32.72 14.71 10.47
CA ARG A 156 31.31 14.68 10.03
C ARG A 156 30.84 13.29 9.63
N LEU A 157 31.71 12.48 9.04
CA LEU A 157 31.40 11.08 8.74
C LEU A 157 31.37 10.22 10.00
N ASP A 158 32.25 10.51 10.97
CA ASP A 158 32.21 9.87 12.28
C ASP A 158 30.96 10.26 13.08
N ALA A 159 30.45 11.50 12.92
CA ALA A 159 29.17 11.91 13.48
C ALA A 159 28.01 11.12 12.84
N LEU A 160 27.94 11.03 11.51
CA LEU A 160 26.94 10.23 10.78
C LEU A 160 27.02 8.74 11.14
N LYS A 161 28.22 8.20 11.36
CA LYS A 161 28.41 6.81 11.80
C LYS A 161 27.87 6.56 13.23
N LYS A 162 27.84 7.59 14.07
CA LYS A 162 27.30 7.53 15.45
C LYS A 162 25.77 7.58 15.50
N GLU A 163 25.10 8.02 14.43
CA GLU A 163 23.63 8.09 14.32
C GLU A 163 22.94 6.71 14.11
N GLY A 164 23.68 5.60 14.25
CA GLY A 164 23.13 4.25 14.25
C GLY A 164 23.14 3.59 12.87
N LYS A 165 22.16 2.72 12.60
CA LYS A 165 22.13 1.87 11.39
C LYS A 165 21.91 2.69 10.11
N GLU A 166 21.02 3.68 10.15
CA GLU A 166 20.73 4.53 8.99
C GLU A 166 21.91 5.45 8.64
N GLY A 167 22.53 6.07 9.64
CA GLY A 167 23.72 6.90 9.44
C GLY A 167 24.89 6.10 8.84
N ARG A 168 25.12 4.85 9.28
CA ARG A 168 26.12 3.95 8.66
C ARG A 168 25.82 3.63 7.19
N ARG A 169 24.54 3.43 6.85
CA ARG A 169 24.12 3.18 5.45
C ARG A 169 24.35 4.42 4.59
N GLN A 170 24.00 5.60 5.09
CA GLN A 170 24.24 6.87 4.37
C GLN A 170 25.73 7.12 4.16
N VAL A 171 26.56 6.88 5.17
CA VAL A 171 28.03 6.95 5.05
C VAL A 171 28.54 5.99 3.98
N ALA A 172 28.10 4.72 3.97
CA ALA A 172 28.54 3.76 2.95
C ALA A 172 28.15 4.20 1.51
N VAL A 173 26.96 4.78 1.33
CA VAL A 173 26.51 5.32 0.04
C VAL A 173 27.34 6.55 -0.37
N LEU A 174 27.60 7.47 0.56
CA LEU A 174 28.44 8.65 0.32
C LEU A 174 29.87 8.24 -0.05
N LEU A 175 30.48 7.32 0.71
CA LEU A 175 31.83 6.80 0.45
C LEU A 175 31.90 6.10 -0.92
N ARG A 176 30.89 5.31 -1.30
CA ARG A 176 30.85 4.67 -2.62
C ARG A 176 30.74 5.70 -3.74
N ARG A 177 29.86 6.69 -3.61
CA ARG A 177 29.70 7.78 -4.60
C ARG A 177 30.97 8.62 -4.73
N LEU A 178 31.61 8.92 -3.61
CA LEU A 178 32.87 9.66 -3.57
C LEU A 178 34.00 8.87 -4.22
N GLY A 179 34.05 7.55 -4.00
CA GLY A 179 35.00 6.66 -4.65
C GLY A 179 34.87 6.60 -6.16
N THR A 180 33.64 6.62 -6.68
CA THR A 180 33.41 6.71 -8.13
C THR A 180 33.90 8.07 -8.67
N VAL A 181 33.56 9.17 -8.00
CA VAL A 181 34.01 10.51 -8.43
C VAL A 181 35.53 10.67 -8.33
N ALA A 182 36.17 10.14 -7.29
CA ALA A 182 37.62 10.16 -7.15
C ALA A 182 38.34 9.24 -8.16
N LYS A 183 37.64 8.31 -8.81
CA LYS A 183 38.16 7.46 -9.89
C LYS A 183 37.98 8.10 -11.28
N GLU A 184 36.87 8.78 -11.50
CA GLU A 184 36.54 9.38 -12.80
C GLU A 184 37.14 10.79 -12.98
N VAL A 185 37.35 11.53 -11.88
CA VAL A 185 37.92 12.88 -11.93
C VAL A 185 39.36 12.80 -11.41
N ASP A 186 40.32 12.85 -12.33
CA ASP A 186 41.76 12.80 -12.06
C ASP A 186 42.22 14.12 -11.39
N LEU A 187 41.89 14.26 -10.11
CA LEU A 187 42.15 15.45 -9.29
C LEU A 187 43.47 15.30 -8.52
N PRO A 188 44.26 16.36 -8.33
CA PRO A 188 45.45 16.32 -7.50
C PRO A 188 45.09 15.92 -6.06
N ASN A 189 45.71 14.86 -5.53
CA ASN A 189 45.41 14.14 -4.27
C ASN A 189 44.40 12.98 -4.35
N ALA A 190 43.87 12.64 -5.53
CA ALA A 190 42.94 11.50 -5.69
C ALA A 190 43.53 10.18 -5.18
N ASP A 191 44.81 9.89 -5.45
CA ASP A 191 45.45 8.62 -5.04
C ASP A 191 45.51 8.41 -3.52
N LYS A 192 45.77 9.46 -2.75
CA LYS A 192 45.78 9.39 -1.28
C LYS A 192 44.38 9.15 -0.71
N ILE A 193 43.38 9.82 -1.30
CA ILE A 193 41.98 9.69 -0.91
C ILE A 193 41.46 8.30 -1.30
N GLN A 194 41.84 7.77 -2.46
CA GLN A 194 41.51 6.40 -2.88
C GLN A 194 42.08 5.37 -1.90
N GLN A 195 43.34 5.52 -1.47
CA GLN A 195 43.95 4.62 -0.47
C GLN A 195 43.25 4.68 0.89
N GLN A 196 42.88 5.88 1.36
CA GLN A 196 42.10 6.03 2.60
C GLN A 196 40.67 5.48 2.47
N LEU A 197 40.03 5.67 1.32
CA LEU A 197 38.71 5.15 1.03
C LEU A 197 38.72 3.62 0.94
N GLU A 198 39.72 3.03 0.29
CA GLU A 198 39.92 1.58 0.24
C GLU A 198 40.21 1.01 1.64
N GLN A 199 40.95 1.71 2.50
CA GLN A 199 41.12 1.33 3.90
C GLN A 199 39.81 1.40 4.71
N LEU A 200 38.97 2.42 4.49
CA LEU A 200 37.67 2.55 5.17
C LEU A 200 36.63 1.55 4.64
N VAL A 201 36.63 1.28 3.33
CA VAL A 201 35.75 0.30 2.67
C VAL A 201 36.19 -1.12 3.00
N SER A 202 37.49 -1.44 3.00
CA SER A 202 38.00 -2.75 3.42
C SER A 202 37.72 -3.03 4.91
N ARG A 203 37.82 -2.01 5.76
CA ARG A 203 37.39 -2.07 7.16
C ARG A 203 35.86 -2.17 7.32
N GLY A 204 35.11 -1.81 6.29
CA GLY A 204 33.66 -1.93 6.18
C GLY A 204 33.17 -3.27 5.60
N THR A 205 33.89 -3.85 4.64
CA THR A 205 33.62 -5.16 4.05
C THR A 205 34.14 -6.31 4.90
N SER A 206 35.12 -6.07 5.76
CA SER A 206 35.57 -7.02 6.78
C SER A 206 34.56 -7.23 7.93
N LEU A 207 33.33 -6.70 7.85
CA LEU A 207 32.37 -6.71 8.95
C LEU A 207 31.42 -7.92 9.01
N SER A 208 31.21 -8.69 7.93
CA SER A 208 30.64 -10.07 7.93
C SER A 208 30.11 -10.47 6.55
N ASP A 209 30.30 -11.74 6.19
CA ASP A 209 29.68 -12.34 4.99
C ASP A 209 28.14 -12.21 5.00
N LEU A 210 27.52 -12.22 6.18
CA LEU A 210 26.07 -11.99 6.35
C LEU A 210 25.62 -10.59 5.94
N ALA A 211 26.42 -9.56 6.24
CA ALA A 211 26.09 -8.20 5.82
C ALA A 211 26.14 -8.09 4.29
N PHE A 212 27.10 -8.75 3.65
CA PHE A 212 27.17 -8.84 2.20
C PHE A 212 25.93 -9.54 1.62
N LEU A 213 25.52 -10.68 2.16
CA LEU A 213 24.35 -11.45 1.69
C LEU A 213 23.02 -10.70 1.87
N ARG A 214 22.82 -10.01 3.00
CA ARG A 214 21.65 -9.16 3.23
C ARG A 214 21.62 -7.92 2.33
N ILE A 215 22.78 -7.31 2.07
CA ILE A 215 22.87 -6.18 1.15
C ILE A 215 22.60 -6.63 -0.28
N LEU A 216 23.10 -7.81 -0.68
CA LEU A 216 22.84 -8.38 -1.99
C LEU A 216 21.33 -8.65 -2.19
N GLN A 217 20.67 -9.27 -1.21
CA GLN A 217 19.22 -9.49 -1.21
C GLN A 217 18.45 -8.16 -1.30
N MET A 218 18.80 -7.18 -0.46
CA MET A 218 18.15 -5.87 -0.46
C MET A 218 18.32 -5.17 -1.82
N VAL A 219 19.50 -5.23 -2.43
CA VAL A 219 19.76 -4.62 -3.74
C VAL A 219 18.99 -5.33 -4.85
N HIS A 220 18.89 -6.65 -4.81
CA HIS A 220 18.06 -7.43 -5.73
C HIS A 220 16.59 -7.04 -5.64
N GLN A 221 16.02 -7.02 -4.43
CA GLN A 221 14.62 -6.63 -4.19
C GLN A 221 14.32 -5.20 -4.69
N GLN A 222 15.22 -4.25 -4.41
CA GLN A 222 15.04 -2.86 -4.85
C GLN A 222 15.16 -2.71 -6.37
N THR A 223 16.03 -3.49 -7.00
CA THR A 223 16.17 -3.48 -8.47
C THR A 223 14.94 -4.10 -9.13
N SER A 224 14.38 -5.18 -8.56
CA SER A 224 13.14 -5.78 -9.04
C SER A 224 11.94 -4.82 -8.97
N LEU A 225 11.78 -4.12 -7.83
CA LEU A 225 10.75 -3.07 -7.68
C LEU A 225 10.93 -1.93 -8.69
N LEU A 226 12.18 -1.49 -8.92
CA LEU A 226 12.46 -0.47 -9.93
C LEU A 226 12.11 -0.97 -11.35
N VAL A 227 12.38 -2.24 -11.66
CA VAL A 227 12.01 -2.84 -12.94
C VAL A 227 10.48 -2.89 -13.08
N GLU A 228 9.73 -3.28 -12.05
CA GLU A 228 8.27 -3.22 -12.05
C GLU A 228 7.73 -1.80 -12.22
N ASP A 229 8.31 -0.82 -11.54
CA ASP A 229 7.97 0.59 -11.71
C ASP A 229 8.24 1.04 -13.16
N LEU A 230 9.41 0.70 -13.73
CA LEU A 230 9.75 1.05 -15.12
C LEU A 230 8.84 0.38 -16.14
N LYS A 231 8.37 -0.85 -15.87
CA LYS A 231 7.35 -1.53 -16.70
C LYS A 231 6.01 -0.76 -16.69
N SER A 232 5.65 -0.13 -15.57
CA SER A 232 4.43 0.69 -15.50
C SER A 232 4.46 1.94 -16.40
N TYR A 233 5.67 2.41 -16.74
CA TYR A 233 5.89 3.52 -17.68
C TYR A 233 5.98 3.06 -19.14
N GLU A 234 5.88 1.76 -19.44
CA GLU A 234 5.60 1.32 -20.82
C GLU A 234 4.20 1.83 -21.22
N LEU A 235 4.16 2.98 -21.88
CA LEU A 235 2.99 3.35 -22.67
C LEU A 235 2.74 2.20 -23.67
N PRO A 236 1.47 1.76 -23.88
CA PRO A 236 1.13 0.96 -25.04
C PRO A 236 1.67 1.67 -26.27
N SER A 237 2.72 1.11 -26.85
CA SER A 237 3.32 1.66 -28.05
C SER A 237 2.25 1.58 -29.13
N ILE A 238 1.88 2.76 -29.63
CA ILE A 238 1.05 3.01 -30.82
C ILE A 238 -0.48 2.92 -30.55
N ILE A 239 -1.01 3.96 -29.94
CA ILE A 239 -2.29 4.54 -30.38
C ILE A 239 -1.98 5.98 -30.82
N PRO A 240 -1.99 6.30 -32.12
CA PRO A 240 -1.66 7.64 -32.58
C PRO A 240 -2.71 8.63 -32.06
N ARG A 241 -2.24 9.63 -31.31
CA ARG A 241 -3.04 10.75 -30.82
C ARG A 241 -3.13 11.85 -31.90
N SER A 242 -4.34 12.38 -32.05
CA SER A 242 -4.80 13.57 -32.82
C SER A 242 -5.42 13.31 -34.21
N PRO A 243 -6.54 13.99 -34.56
CA PRO A 243 -7.31 13.76 -35.77
C PRO A 243 -6.94 14.80 -36.83
N VAL A 244 -6.00 14.49 -37.70
CA VAL A 244 -5.83 15.22 -38.96
C VAL A 244 -5.67 14.17 -40.05
N ASP A 245 -6.48 14.30 -41.09
CA ASP A 245 -6.53 13.50 -42.32
C ASP A 245 -7.29 12.16 -42.29
N ARG A 246 -8.60 12.29 -42.58
CA ARG A 246 -9.55 11.21 -42.93
C ARG A 246 -9.11 10.32 -44.11
N THR A 247 -8.03 10.65 -44.82
CA THR A 247 -7.52 9.89 -45.96
C THR A 247 -6.68 8.68 -45.53
N ASP A 248 -5.97 8.75 -44.40
CA ASP A 248 -5.05 7.69 -43.98
C ASP A 248 -5.76 6.52 -43.28
N PHE A 249 -6.91 6.78 -42.64
CA PHE A 249 -7.75 5.76 -42.02
C PHE A 249 -8.33 4.77 -43.06
N ASN A 250 -8.71 5.27 -44.24
CA ASN A 250 -9.20 4.41 -45.32
C ASN A 250 -8.06 3.62 -45.99
N GLN A 251 -6.83 4.15 -46.00
CA GLN A 251 -5.68 3.44 -46.53
C GLN A 251 -5.23 2.30 -45.60
N SER A 252 -5.31 2.49 -44.28
CA SER A 252 -5.03 1.44 -43.28
C SER A 252 -6.05 0.30 -43.31
N LEU A 253 -7.34 0.60 -43.54
CA LEU A 253 -8.38 -0.44 -43.64
C LEU A 253 -8.30 -1.24 -44.95
N ASN A 254 -7.88 -0.61 -46.06
CA ASN A 254 -7.67 -1.31 -47.33
C ASN A 254 -6.37 -2.13 -47.37
N ALA A 255 -5.34 -1.76 -46.61
CA ALA A 255 -4.11 -2.54 -46.49
C ALA A 255 -4.30 -3.84 -45.69
N ALA A 256 -5.28 -3.88 -44.77
CA ALA A 256 -5.63 -5.08 -44.00
C ALA A 256 -6.37 -6.15 -44.82
N ALA A 257 -6.82 -5.83 -46.04
CA ALA A 257 -7.53 -6.75 -46.94
C ALA A 257 -6.61 -7.45 -47.96
N SER A 258 -5.30 -7.17 -47.96
CA SER A 258 -4.33 -7.76 -48.88
C SER A 258 -3.34 -8.61 -48.08
N GLY A 259 -3.53 -9.93 -48.10
CA GLY A 259 -2.64 -10.89 -47.45
C GLY A 259 -1.20 -10.75 -47.94
N ALA A 260 -0.38 -10.04 -47.16
CA ALA A 260 1.05 -10.00 -47.29
C ALA A 260 1.66 -10.01 -45.89
N VAL A 261 2.50 -11.01 -45.68
CA VAL A 261 3.23 -11.37 -44.47
C VAL A 261 3.93 -10.14 -43.88
N ALA A 262 3.34 -9.53 -42.85
CA ALA A 262 4.02 -8.56 -42.02
C ALA A 262 4.97 -9.33 -41.09
N ALA A 263 6.25 -9.12 -41.32
CA ALA A 263 7.34 -9.73 -40.58
C ALA A 263 7.13 -9.60 -39.06
N THR A 264 7.04 -10.75 -38.39
CA THR A 264 7.29 -10.92 -36.96
C THR A 264 8.75 -10.56 -36.69
N THR A 265 9.07 -9.27 -36.71
CA THR A 265 10.21 -8.77 -35.94
C THR A 265 9.69 -8.67 -34.53
N THR A 266 10.14 -9.61 -33.71
CA THR A 266 10.03 -9.62 -32.26
C THR A 266 10.46 -8.26 -31.73
N ALA A 267 9.50 -7.35 -31.54
CA ALA A 267 9.65 -6.26 -30.61
C ALA A 267 9.79 -6.93 -29.25
N VAL A 268 11.04 -7.19 -28.84
CA VAL A 268 11.35 -7.50 -27.44
C VAL A 268 10.78 -6.32 -26.67
N THR A 269 9.70 -6.54 -25.92
CA THR A 269 9.10 -5.51 -25.09
C THR A 269 10.17 -5.00 -24.14
N ILE A 270 10.20 -3.69 -23.84
CA ILE A 270 11.19 -3.10 -22.93
C ILE A 270 11.11 -3.83 -21.57
N SER A 271 9.91 -4.30 -21.19
CA SER A 271 9.68 -5.28 -20.14
C SER A 271 10.65 -6.48 -20.16
N ALA A 272 10.77 -7.19 -21.28
CA ALA A 272 11.66 -8.34 -21.42
C ALA A 272 13.13 -7.92 -21.43
N MET A 273 13.47 -6.77 -22.03
CA MET A 273 14.84 -6.23 -21.97
C MET A 273 15.27 -5.87 -20.54
N LEU A 274 14.37 -5.29 -19.74
CA LEU A 274 14.62 -4.92 -18.35
C LEU A 274 14.81 -6.16 -17.46
N GLU A 275 14.04 -7.22 -17.70
CA GLU A 275 14.20 -8.51 -17.02
C GLU A 275 15.55 -9.14 -17.37
N THR A 276 15.91 -9.21 -18.65
CA THR A 276 17.22 -9.73 -19.08
C THR A 276 18.38 -8.91 -18.51
N ALA A 277 18.28 -7.57 -18.53
CA ALA A 277 19.32 -6.70 -17.98
C ALA A 277 19.44 -6.82 -16.46
N MET A 278 18.34 -7.07 -15.75
CA MET A 278 18.37 -7.37 -14.32
C MET A 278 19.11 -8.69 -14.07
N GLU A 279 18.78 -9.76 -14.79
CA GLU A 279 19.46 -11.05 -14.64
C GLU A 279 20.97 -10.92 -14.91
N GLU A 280 21.38 -10.32 -16.02
CA GLU A 280 22.80 -10.11 -16.38
C GLU A 280 23.59 -9.33 -15.32
N LEU A 281 22.96 -8.36 -14.64
CA LEU A 281 23.59 -7.56 -13.58
C LEU A 281 23.95 -8.41 -12.36
N PHE A 282 23.13 -9.42 -12.06
CA PHE A 282 23.30 -10.27 -10.87
C PHE A 282 24.08 -11.55 -11.13
N VAL A 283 24.19 -12.01 -12.38
CA VAL A 283 24.98 -13.18 -12.79
C VAL A 283 26.38 -13.26 -12.12
N PRO A 284 27.21 -12.20 -12.08
CA PRO A 284 28.54 -12.27 -11.43
C PRO A 284 28.51 -12.54 -9.91
N TYR A 285 27.35 -12.34 -9.28
CA TYR A 285 27.13 -12.44 -7.84
C TYR A 285 26.28 -13.65 -7.44
N THR A 286 25.46 -14.18 -8.34
CA THR A 286 24.54 -15.31 -8.12
C THR A 286 24.99 -16.59 -8.82
N GLU A 287 25.78 -16.50 -9.90
CA GLU A 287 26.15 -17.65 -10.73
C GLU A 287 27.27 -18.51 -10.10
N GLY A 288 27.04 -19.82 -10.10
CA GLY A 288 27.98 -20.85 -9.68
C GLY A 288 28.04 -21.11 -8.16
N GLN A 289 28.93 -22.03 -7.75
CA GLN A 289 29.08 -22.40 -6.34
C GLN A 289 29.52 -21.26 -5.42
N ARG A 290 29.91 -20.07 -5.91
CA ARG A 290 30.46 -19.00 -5.05
C ARG A 290 29.41 -18.39 -4.11
N TYR A 291 28.18 -18.21 -4.57
CA TYR A 291 27.08 -17.70 -3.73
C TYR A 291 26.68 -18.75 -2.69
N LEU A 292 26.40 -19.98 -3.12
CA LEU A 292 26.04 -21.09 -2.24
C LEU A 292 27.16 -21.46 -1.27
N GLU A 293 28.42 -21.37 -1.68
CA GLU A 293 29.58 -21.53 -0.79
C GLU A 293 29.67 -20.39 0.22
N ARG A 294 29.34 -19.15 -0.15
CA ARG A 294 29.33 -18.03 0.80
C ARG A 294 28.16 -18.11 1.77
N GLU A 295 26.98 -18.49 1.29
CA GLU A 295 25.80 -18.71 2.13
C GLU A 295 26.09 -19.86 3.11
N SER A 296 26.62 -20.99 2.63
CA SER A 296 27.01 -22.11 3.50
C SER A 296 28.16 -21.78 4.45
N LYS A 297 29.20 -21.06 4.00
CA LYS A 297 30.30 -20.57 4.85
C LYS A 297 29.83 -19.53 5.87
N SER A 298 28.80 -18.76 5.57
CA SER A 298 28.17 -17.84 6.53
C SER A 298 27.31 -18.62 7.53
N LEU A 299 26.57 -19.64 7.08
CA LEU A 299 25.73 -20.48 7.92
C LEU A 299 26.57 -21.30 8.91
N ILE A 300 27.75 -21.79 8.56
CA ILE A 300 28.61 -22.57 9.47
C ILE A 300 28.88 -21.84 10.81
N PRO A 301 29.37 -20.60 10.86
CA PRO A 301 29.53 -19.86 12.13
C PRO A 301 28.23 -19.41 12.81
N TYR A 302 27.08 -19.37 12.11
CA TYR A 302 25.78 -19.03 12.72
C TYR A 302 24.99 -20.25 13.22
N ILE A 303 25.09 -21.39 12.55
CA ILE A 303 24.50 -22.69 12.93
C ILE A 303 25.35 -23.33 14.05
N PHE A 304 26.66 -23.10 14.03
CA PHE A 304 27.56 -23.49 15.10
C PHE A 304 27.91 -22.23 15.90
N PRO A 305 27.04 -21.76 16.82
CA PRO A 305 27.57 -20.94 17.88
C PRO A 305 28.74 -21.73 18.48
N GLN A 306 29.93 -21.11 18.46
CA GLN A 306 31.23 -21.58 18.93
C GLN A 306 31.24 -22.16 20.36
N SER A 307 30.09 -22.27 21.02
CA SER A 307 29.94 -22.68 22.42
C SER A 307 28.90 -23.77 22.65
N LEU A 308 28.27 -24.38 21.63
CA LEU A 308 27.17 -25.35 21.88
C LEU A 308 27.41 -26.76 21.34
N LEU A 309 27.73 -26.94 20.05
CA LEU A 309 28.06 -28.30 19.56
C LEU A 309 29.46 -28.75 20.03
N MET A 310 30.39 -27.79 20.16
CA MET A 310 31.74 -28.03 20.65
C MET A 310 31.74 -28.35 22.16
N THR A 311 30.90 -27.67 22.95
CA THR A 311 30.69 -27.96 24.39
C THR A 311 29.88 -29.25 24.59
N PHE A 312 28.87 -29.52 23.75
CA PHE A 312 28.10 -30.77 23.81
C PHE A 312 28.97 -31.98 23.41
N GLN A 313 29.77 -31.89 22.34
CA GLN A 313 30.75 -32.93 21.99
C GLN A 313 31.87 -33.05 23.03
N ARG A 314 32.30 -31.95 23.66
CA ARG A 314 33.24 -31.98 24.80
C ARG A 314 32.63 -32.70 26.00
N GLN A 315 31.39 -32.39 26.35
CA GLN A 315 30.63 -33.05 27.42
C GLN A 315 30.42 -34.54 27.12
N GLU A 316 30.09 -34.90 25.88
CA GLU A 316 29.90 -36.30 25.51
C GLU A 316 31.23 -37.09 25.53
N ARG A 317 32.35 -36.45 25.17
CA ARG A 317 33.70 -37.03 25.30
C ARG A 317 34.10 -37.20 26.76
N THR A 318 33.74 -36.28 27.65
CA THR A 318 33.98 -36.43 29.10
C THR A 318 33.05 -37.49 29.72
N HIS A 319 31.79 -37.60 29.27
CA HIS A 319 30.85 -38.62 29.75
C HIS A 319 31.19 -40.02 29.25
N LYS A 320 31.61 -40.18 27.98
CA LYS A 320 32.09 -41.48 27.46
C LYS A 320 33.48 -41.85 28.00
N GLY A 321 34.30 -40.86 28.37
CA GLY A 321 35.57 -41.04 29.08
C GLY A 321 35.43 -41.28 30.60
N GLY A 322 34.21 -41.20 31.14
CA GLY A 322 33.91 -41.28 32.58
C GLY A 322 34.00 -42.66 33.22
N LYS A 323 34.57 -43.66 32.54
CA LYS A 323 35.10 -44.85 33.22
C LYS A 323 36.59 -44.58 33.41
N SER A 324 36.99 -44.08 34.59
CA SER A 324 38.40 -43.95 34.98
C SER A 324 39.11 -45.27 34.62
N SER A 325 39.87 -45.25 33.52
CA SER A 325 40.50 -46.46 32.99
C SER A 325 41.37 -47.03 34.11
N LEU A 326 41.45 -48.36 34.24
CA LEU A 326 42.29 -49.01 35.26
C LEU A 326 43.74 -48.48 35.23
N PHE A 327 44.16 -48.01 34.05
CA PHE A 327 45.40 -47.29 33.83
C PHE A 327 45.52 -45.98 34.63
N ASP A 328 44.47 -45.17 34.71
CA ASP A 328 44.44 -43.89 35.42
C ASP A 328 44.51 -44.10 36.94
N ARG A 329 43.87 -45.19 37.42
CA ARG A 329 43.95 -45.62 38.82
C ARG A 329 45.35 -46.15 39.16
N MET A 330 46.00 -46.86 38.23
CA MET A 330 47.38 -47.32 38.38
C MET A 330 48.39 -46.16 38.38
N VAL A 331 48.21 -45.18 37.48
CA VAL A 331 49.07 -43.99 37.41
C VAL A 331 48.95 -43.13 38.67
N ASN A 332 47.74 -42.97 39.22
CA ASN A 332 47.54 -42.28 40.50
C ASN A 332 48.12 -43.05 41.70
N GLN A 333 48.05 -44.39 41.71
CA GLN A 333 48.73 -45.17 42.75
C GLN A 333 50.25 -45.09 42.63
N LEU A 334 50.80 -45.09 41.41
CA LEU A 334 52.24 -44.99 41.15
C LEU A 334 52.78 -43.59 41.48
N SER A 335 52.03 -42.52 41.19
CA SER A 335 52.38 -41.14 41.58
C SER A 335 52.34 -40.95 43.10
N THR A 336 51.34 -41.51 43.78
CA THR A 336 51.25 -41.47 45.25
C THR A 336 52.37 -42.28 45.90
N ALA A 337 52.70 -43.45 45.34
CA ALA A 337 53.82 -44.28 45.81
C ALA A 337 55.19 -43.61 45.58
N ALA A 338 55.35 -42.85 44.48
CA ALA A 338 56.55 -42.05 44.24
C ALA A 338 56.67 -40.85 45.19
N ALA A 339 55.54 -40.19 45.53
CA ALA A 339 55.52 -39.03 46.42
C ALA A 339 55.74 -39.39 47.91
N GLY A 340 55.31 -40.60 48.33
CA GLY A 340 55.45 -41.09 49.71
C GLY A 340 56.88 -41.31 50.21
N GLY A 341 57.90 -41.21 49.34
CA GLY A 341 59.32 -41.35 49.71
C GLY A 341 59.98 -40.07 50.22
N SER A 342 59.28 -38.94 50.32
CA SER A 342 59.87 -37.62 50.61
C SER A 342 59.65 -37.09 52.03
N ALA A 343 58.95 -37.83 52.89
CA ALA A 343 58.69 -37.44 54.28
C ALA A 343 59.24 -38.48 55.26
N GLY A 344 60.56 -38.47 55.48
CA GLY A 344 61.20 -39.24 56.56
C GLY A 344 62.34 -40.16 56.12
N GLY A 345 63.44 -39.59 55.62
CA GLY A 345 64.82 -40.12 55.74
C GLY A 345 65.19 -41.50 55.16
N ALA A 346 64.25 -42.35 54.75
CA ALA A 346 64.52 -43.68 54.19
C ALA A 346 63.63 -43.92 52.96
N SER A 347 64.22 -43.74 51.76
CA SER A 347 63.54 -44.06 50.51
C SER A 347 63.43 -45.57 50.33
N THR A 348 62.22 -46.09 50.24
CA THR A 348 62.01 -47.51 49.89
C THR A 348 62.37 -47.74 48.43
N THR A 349 62.89 -48.93 48.10
CA THR A 349 63.23 -49.31 46.72
C THR A 349 62.02 -49.23 45.78
N SER A 350 60.81 -49.43 46.31
CA SER A 350 59.54 -49.29 45.58
C SER A 350 59.19 -47.84 45.22
N ALA A 351 59.45 -46.87 46.10
CA ALA A 351 59.21 -45.45 45.82
C ALA A 351 60.18 -44.91 44.76
N GLN A 352 61.45 -45.33 44.80
CA GLN A 352 62.43 -44.99 43.77
C GLN A 352 62.11 -45.66 42.42
N ALA A 353 61.69 -46.92 42.41
CA ALA A 353 61.25 -47.60 41.18
C ALA A 353 60.01 -46.92 40.58
N ALA A 354 59.04 -46.53 41.39
CA ALA A 354 57.85 -45.80 40.95
C ALA A 354 58.22 -44.43 40.34
N ALA A 355 59.11 -43.67 40.98
CA ALA A 355 59.61 -42.39 40.46
C ALA A 355 60.43 -42.55 39.16
N ALA A 356 61.22 -43.61 39.04
CA ALA A 356 61.97 -43.92 37.82
C ALA A 356 61.06 -44.31 36.65
N ILE A 357 59.99 -45.08 36.92
CA ILE A 357 58.98 -45.44 35.90
C ILE A 357 58.23 -44.19 35.41
N LEU A 358 57.89 -43.24 36.29
CA LEU A 358 57.29 -41.96 35.88
C LEU A 358 58.24 -41.10 35.03
N ARG A 359 59.54 -41.12 35.34
CA ARG A 359 60.57 -40.34 34.63
C ARG A 359 60.94 -40.96 33.28
N TYR A 360 61.00 -42.29 33.18
CA TYR A 360 61.34 -43.01 31.94
C TYR A 360 60.11 -43.25 31.05
N GLY A 361 58.90 -43.26 31.62
CA GLY A 361 57.63 -43.46 30.91
C GLY A 361 57.11 -42.29 30.07
N GLY A 362 57.90 -41.22 29.87
CA GLY A 362 57.56 -40.13 28.93
C GLY A 362 56.39 -39.23 29.33
N LEU A 363 55.94 -39.28 30.59
CA LEU A 363 54.75 -38.55 31.07
C LEU A 363 54.97 -37.04 31.29
N SER A 364 56.21 -36.52 31.18
CA SER A 364 56.47 -35.09 31.35
C SER A 364 56.04 -34.22 30.15
N ALA A 365 55.83 -34.82 28.97
CA ALA A 365 55.33 -34.10 27.78
C ALA A 365 53.81 -33.80 27.84
N SER A 366 53.11 -34.30 28.86
CA SER A 366 51.71 -33.97 29.13
C SER A 366 51.53 -32.75 30.03
N ALA A 367 52.58 -32.31 30.74
CA ALA A 367 52.52 -31.12 31.59
C ALA A 367 52.49 -29.80 30.78
N GLU A 368 53.19 -29.75 29.64
CA GLU A 368 53.18 -28.58 28.75
C GLU A 368 51.89 -28.46 27.92
N ARG A 369 51.32 -29.57 27.46
CA ARG A 369 50.00 -29.56 26.78
C ARG A 369 48.83 -29.20 27.69
N ASN A 370 49.01 -29.26 29.02
CA ASN A 370 47.96 -28.90 29.97
C ASN A 370 47.89 -27.40 30.27
N LYS A 371 48.91 -26.61 29.91
CA LYS A 371 48.88 -25.15 30.06
C LYS A 371 48.01 -24.44 29.03
N GLU A 372 47.87 -24.98 27.81
CA GLU A 372 46.95 -24.43 26.80
C GLU A 372 45.47 -24.77 27.06
N LYS A 373 45.18 -25.87 27.77
CA LYS A 373 43.82 -26.23 28.19
C LYS A 373 43.29 -25.46 29.40
N ALA A 374 44.17 -24.75 30.12
CA ALA A 374 43.80 -24.03 31.34
C ALA A 374 43.16 -22.65 31.08
N ASN A 375 43.10 -22.21 29.82
CA ASN A 375 42.47 -20.93 29.45
C ASN A 375 41.07 -21.09 28.82
N GLU A 376 40.52 -22.31 28.83
CA GLU A 376 39.10 -22.56 28.55
C GLU A 376 38.32 -22.63 29.87
N GLU A 377 37.23 -21.87 29.94
CA GLU A 377 36.27 -21.84 31.04
C GLU A 377 35.80 -23.28 31.40
N PRO A 378 35.72 -23.64 32.70
CA PRO A 378 35.33 -24.99 33.09
C PRO A 378 33.88 -25.27 32.66
N VAL A 379 33.69 -26.37 31.94
CA VAL A 379 32.38 -26.81 31.42
C VAL A 379 31.38 -26.95 32.56
N ARG A 380 30.27 -26.22 32.50
CA ARG A 380 29.17 -26.33 33.46
C ARG A 380 28.18 -27.41 33.00
N GLU A 381 27.44 -28.00 33.94
CA GLU A 381 26.42 -29.02 33.67
C GLU A 381 25.26 -28.49 32.79
N GLU A 382 25.15 -27.17 32.74
CA GLU A 382 24.17 -26.36 32.00
C GLU A 382 24.48 -26.28 30.49
N ASP A 383 25.75 -26.46 30.10
CA ASP A 383 26.23 -26.33 28.71
C ASP A 383 25.82 -27.53 27.82
N GLY A 384 25.24 -28.58 28.43
CA GLY A 384 24.71 -29.76 27.75
C GLY A 384 23.21 -29.73 27.52
N GLN A 385 22.50 -28.63 27.81
CA GLN A 385 21.05 -28.56 27.70
C GLN A 385 20.60 -27.87 26.41
N LEU A 386 19.67 -28.51 25.68
CA LEU A 386 19.03 -27.94 24.49
C LEU A 386 18.17 -26.74 24.87
N HIS A 387 18.70 -25.53 24.67
CA HIS A 387 17.95 -24.31 24.92
C HIS A 387 17.00 -24.02 23.75
N ILE A 388 15.69 -24.06 24.00
CA ILE A 388 14.64 -23.85 22.99
C ILE A 388 14.82 -22.51 22.26
N ALA A 389 15.21 -21.45 22.98
CA ALA A 389 15.45 -20.14 22.35
C ALA A 389 16.59 -20.16 21.32
N ILE A 390 17.58 -21.04 21.49
CA ILE A 390 18.69 -21.16 20.54
C ILE A 390 18.23 -21.91 19.30
N ALA A 391 17.43 -22.98 19.48
CA ALA A 391 16.77 -23.66 18.36
C ALA A 391 15.87 -22.70 17.56
N GLU A 392 15.13 -21.82 18.23
CA GLU A 392 14.30 -20.81 17.58
C GLU A 392 15.14 -19.81 16.75
N ILE A 393 16.25 -19.32 17.30
CA ILE A 393 17.16 -18.40 16.58
C ILE A 393 17.82 -19.10 15.38
N MET A 394 18.24 -20.36 15.55
CA MET A 394 18.80 -21.16 14.47
C MET A 394 17.79 -21.38 13.35
N LEU A 395 16.53 -21.69 13.67
CA LEU A 395 15.45 -21.83 12.69
C LEU A 395 15.19 -20.51 11.96
N LYS A 396 15.21 -19.37 12.66
CA LYS A 396 15.05 -18.04 12.06
C LYS A 396 16.18 -17.72 11.08
N TRP A 397 17.44 -18.02 11.43
CA TRP A 397 18.57 -17.81 10.51
C TRP A 397 18.55 -18.75 9.30
N HIS A 398 18.13 -20.01 9.48
CA HIS A 398 17.91 -20.91 8.35
C HIS A 398 16.77 -20.43 7.45
N ALA A 399 15.65 -20.00 8.02
CA ALA A 399 14.54 -19.46 7.24
C ALA A 399 14.96 -18.22 6.43
N GLU A 400 15.78 -17.35 7.02
CA GLU A 400 16.34 -16.18 6.34
C GLU A 400 17.28 -16.57 5.19
N ALA A 401 18.15 -17.56 5.40
CA ALA A 401 19.05 -18.08 4.37
C ALA A 401 18.30 -18.78 3.23
N VAL A 402 17.29 -19.59 3.55
CA VAL A 402 16.42 -20.22 2.56
C VAL A 402 15.67 -19.15 1.75
N GLY A 403 15.15 -18.11 2.41
CA GLY A 403 14.51 -16.98 1.73
C GLY A 403 15.45 -16.30 0.74
N ARG A 404 16.70 -16.06 1.13
CA ARG A 404 17.74 -15.53 0.21
C ARG A 404 18.04 -16.47 -0.95
N CYS A 405 18.17 -17.77 -0.70
CA CYS A 405 18.39 -18.74 -1.76
C CYS A 405 17.24 -18.71 -2.78
N VAL A 406 15.99 -18.73 -2.33
CA VAL A 406 14.83 -18.68 -3.23
C VAL A 406 14.82 -17.41 -4.10
N GLU A 407 15.25 -16.27 -3.54
CA GLU A 407 15.26 -15.00 -4.28
C GLU A 407 16.47 -14.82 -5.20
N LEU A 408 17.63 -15.42 -4.88
CA LEU A 408 18.91 -15.13 -5.54
C LEU A 408 19.49 -16.30 -6.34
N SER A 409 19.03 -17.54 -6.12
CA SER A 409 19.45 -18.70 -6.92
C SER A 409 18.49 -18.95 -8.07
N SER A 410 19.02 -19.48 -9.17
CA SER A 410 18.19 -19.88 -10.32
C SER A 410 17.23 -21.01 -9.91
N SER A 411 16.06 -21.10 -10.56
CA SER A 411 15.09 -22.17 -10.27
C SER A 411 15.61 -23.58 -10.53
N SER A 412 16.80 -23.74 -11.14
CA SER A 412 17.50 -25.01 -11.32
C SER A 412 18.32 -25.44 -10.10
N ASP A 413 18.67 -24.50 -9.23
CA ASP A 413 19.68 -24.68 -8.16
C ASP A 413 19.05 -24.77 -6.76
N VAL A 414 17.75 -24.48 -6.64
CA VAL A 414 16.90 -24.68 -5.43
C VAL A 414 16.36 -26.11 -5.40
#